data_AF-A0A945SED8-F1
#
_entry.id   AF-A0A945SED8-F1
#
_cell.length_a   1.000
_cell.length_b   1.000
_cell.length_c   1.000
_cell.angle_alpha   90.00
_cell.angle_beta   90.00
_cell.angle_gamma   90.00
#
_symmetry.space_group_name_H-M   'P 1'
#
loop_
_entity.id
_entity.type
_entity.pdbx_description
1 polymer ?
#
loop_
_entity_poly.entity_id
_entity_poly.type
_entity_poly.pdbx_seq_one_letter_code
_entity_poly.pdbx_strand_id
1 'polypeptide(L)'
;DDEEDPLTIDLERSIELIKIKIQADKDRLISNFEGDPLIQVLNGRYGPFIQVSPVKVKKINVKIPKGTEPKDLTREDCISLWENQPAKKPRGKKKK
;
A
#
# COMPACT_ATOMS: atom_id res chain seq x y z
N ASP A 1 13.16 -3.11 24.31
CA ASP A 1 12.27 -2.52 25.32
C ASP A 1 10.89 -3.07 24.96
N ASP A 2 10.70 -4.34 25.31
CA ASP A 2 9.57 -5.18 24.88
C ASP A 2 9.18 -5.99 26.12
N GLU A 3 8.53 -5.33 27.07
CA GLU A 3 8.11 -5.96 28.33
C GLU A 3 6.60 -5.88 28.57
N GLU A 4 5.79 -5.83 27.50
CA GLU A 4 4.35 -6.14 27.62
C GLU A 4 4.15 -7.66 27.47
N ASP A 5 4.05 -8.35 28.60
CA ASP A 5 3.77 -9.78 28.66
C ASP A 5 2.38 -10.06 28.03
N PRO A 6 2.30 -10.83 26.92
CA PRO A 6 1.08 -11.03 26.16
C PRO A 6 -0.03 -11.75 26.95
N LEU A 7 0.30 -12.37 28.08
CA LEU A 7 -0.66 -13.04 28.97
C LEU A 7 -1.29 -12.10 30.01
N THR A 8 -0.77 -10.88 30.15
CA THR A 8 -1.26 -9.88 31.14
C THR A 8 -1.94 -8.67 30.50
N ILE A 9 -2.16 -8.71 29.19
CA ILE A 9 -2.78 -7.59 28.49
C ILE A 9 -4.24 -7.43 28.89
N ASP A 10 -4.59 -6.23 29.36
CA ASP A 10 -5.96 -5.90 29.73
C ASP A 10 -6.87 -5.78 28.49
N LEU A 11 -8.18 -5.95 28.67
CA LEU A 11 -9.16 -5.79 27.60
C LEU A 11 -9.11 -4.39 27.00
N GLU A 12 -8.93 -3.35 27.81
CA GLU A 12 -8.80 -1.97 27.34
C GLU A 12 -7.55 -1.78 26.46
N ARG A 13 -6.41 -2.34 26.90
CA ARG A 13 -5.16 -2.31 26.14
C ARG A 13 -5.27 -3.06 24.82
N SER A 14 -5.97 -4.20 24.82
CA SER A 14 -6.26 -4.98 23.61
C SER A 14 -7.07 -4.19 22.59
N ILE A 15 -8.11 -3.48 23.04
CA ILE A 15 -8.93 -2.60 22.19
C ILE A 15 -8.09 -1.45 21.61
N GLU A 16 -7.21 -0.87 22.41
CA GLU A 16 -6.32 0.20 21.98
C GLU A 16 -5.34 -0.27 20.89
N LEU A 17 -4.69 -1.42 21.07
CA LEU A 17 -3.81 -2.01 20.05
C LEU A 17 -4.54 -2.29 18.74
N ILE A 18 -5.78 -2.79 18.80
CA ILE A 18 -6.61 -3.03 17.61
C ILE A 18 -6.91 -1.70 16.90
N LYS A 19 -7.31 -0.66 17.65
CA LYS A 19 -7.56 0.69 17.09
C LYS A 19 -6.30 1.26 16.45
N ILE A 20 -5.15 1.16 17.10
CA ILE A 20 -3.85 1.59 16.56
C ILE A 20 -3.55 0.83 15.25
N LYS A 21 -3.76 -0.48 15.23
CA LYS A 21 -3.55 -1.31 14.03
C LYS A 21 -4.45 -0.87 12.88
N ILE A 22 -5.73 -0.63 13.14
CA ILE A 22 -6.71 -0.17 12.16
C ILE A 22 -6.35 1.22 11.65
N GLN A 23 -5.96 2.13 12.56
CA GLN A 23 -5.56 3.48 12.19
C GLN A 23 -4.30 3.46 11.32
N ALA A 24 -3.32 2.63 11.68
CA ALA A 24 -2.11 2.44 10.88
C ALA A 24 -2.40 1.81 9.51
N ASP A 25 -3.36 0.88 9.42
CA ASP A 25 -3.76 0.28 8.15
C ASP A 25 -4.51 1.29 7.27
N LYS A 26 -5.35 2.14 7.85
CA LYS A 26 -6.01 3.26 7.17
C LYS A 26 -5.00 4.31 6.71
N ASP A 27 -4.02 4.67 7.54
CA ASP A 27 -2.97 5.62 7.16
C ASP A 27 -2.11 5.06 6.01
N ARG A 28 -1.96 3.73 5.99
CA ARG A 28 -1.34 3.01 4.89
C ARG A 28 -2.20 2.98 3.63
N LEU A 29 -3.52 3.08 3.72
CA LEU A 29 -4.43 2.99 2.58
C LEU A 29 -4.84 4.38 2.13
N ILE A 30 -4.28 4.82 1.00
CA ILE A 30 -4.54 6.15 0.44
C ILE A 30 -5.86 6.14 -0.32
N SER A 31 -6.04 5.17 -1.22
CA SER A 31 -7.25 5.01 -2.03
C SER A 31 -7.53 3.54 -2.26
N ASN A 32 -8.80 3.15 -2.24
CA ASN A 32 -9.25 1.80 -2.54
C ASN A 32 -10.29 1.86 -3.65
N PHE A 33 -9.98 1.24 -4.78
CA PHE A 33 -10.86 1.12 -5.93
C PHE A 33 -11.34 -0.32 -6.02
N GLU A 34 -12.54 -0.54 -5.49
CA GLU A 34 -13.22 -1.82 -5.58
C GLU A 34 -13.59 -2.11 -7.05
N GLY A 35 -13.30 -3.31 -7.52
CA GLY A 35 -13.53 -3.72 -8.90
C GLY A 35 -12.77 -4.99 -9.28
N ASP A 36 -12.97 -5.45 -10.51
CA ASP A 36 -12.19 -6.54 -11.11
C ASP A 36 -11.35 -5.94 -12.25
N PRO A 37 -10.03 -5.77 -12.11
CA PRO A 37 -9.20 -6.11 -10.94
C PRO A 37 -9.31 -5.11 -9.78
N LEU A 38 -9.10 -5.58 -8.54
CA LEU A 38 -9.10 -4.74 -7.34
C LEU A 38 -7.86 -3.85 -7.35
N ILE A 39 -7.99 -2.54 -7.19
CA ILE A 39 -6.86 -1.60 -7.24
C ILE A 39 -6.79 -0.83 -5.93
N GLN A 40 -5.64 -0.86 -5.26
CA GLN A 40 -5.42 -0.22 -3.98
C GLN A 40 -4.18 0.65 -4.03
N VAL A 41 -4.30 1.92 -3.69
CA VAL A 41 -3.17 2.84 -3.54
C VAL A 41 -2.76 2.85 -2.08
N LEU A 42 -1.53 2.43 -1.81
CA LEU A 42 -1.00 2.18 -0.48
C LEU A 42 0.25 3.02 -0.24
N ASN A 43 0.39 3.63 0.94
CA ASN A 43 1.59 4.30 1.39
C ASN A 43 2.57 3.31 2.05
N GLY A 44 3.61 2.91 1.33
CA GLY A 44 4.63 1.99 1.84
C GLY A 44 5.79 2.71 2.55
N ARG A 45 6.62 1.94 3.24
CA ARG A 45 7.89 2.43 3.86
C ARG A 45 8.81 3.16 2.87
N TYR A 46 8.74 2.80 1.59
CA TYR A 46 9.54 3.36 0.50
C TYR A 46 8.80 4.41 -0.34
N GLY A 47 7.63 4.86 0.12
CA GLY A 47 6.73 5.75 -0.59
C GLY A 47 5.48 5.03 -1.13
N PRO A 48 4.55 5.80 -1.72
CA PRO A 48 3.27 5.29 -2.17
C PRO A 48 3.41 4.41 -3.42
N PHE A 49 2.58 3.37 -3.48
CA PHE A 49 2.52 2.41 -4.58
C PHE A 49 1.08 2.00 -4.85
N ILE A 50 0.83 1.50 -6.07
CA ILE A 50 -0.46 0.94 -6.47
C ILE A 50 -0.34 -0.58 -6.41
N GLN A 51 -1.32 -1.25 -5.83
CA GLN A 51 -1.47 -2.68 -5.78
C GLN A 51 -2.69 -3.06 -6.60
N VAL A 52 -2.46 -3.81 -7.67
CA VAL A 52 -3.51 -4.35 -8.52
C VAL A 52 -3.65 -5.83 -8.19
N SER A 53 -4.85 -6.28 -7.82
CA SER A 53 -5.18 -7.65 -7.46
C SER A 53 -6.29 -8.17 -8.37
N PRO A 54 -5.96 -8.69 -9.56
CA PRO A 54 -6.92 -9.31 -10.45
C PRO A 54 -7.35 -10.69 -9.92
N VAL A 55 -8.60 -11.10 -10.14
CA VAL A 55 -9.09 -12.42 -9.69
C VAL A 55 -8.36 -13.58 -10.39
N LYS A 56 -7.88 -13.37 -11.62
CA LYS A 56 -7.26 -14.42 -12.45
C LYS A 56 -5.73 -14.45 -12.40
N VAL A 57 -5.06 -13.42 -11.86
CA VAL A 57 -3.59 -13.36 -11.82
C VAL A 57 -3.08 -12.96 -10.44
N LYS A 58 -1.77 -13.11 -10.22
CA LYS A 58 -1.14 -12.69 -8.96
C LYS A 58 -1.28 -11.19 -8.77
N LYS A 59 -1.34 -10.76 -7.50
CA LYS A 59 -1.22 -9.34 -7.13
C LYS A 59 0.05 -8.72 -7.72
N ILE A 60 -0.10 -7.55 -8.33
CA ILE A 60 0.97 -6.78 -8.99
C ILE A 60 1.12 -5.47 -8.25
N ASN A 61 2.37 -5.11 -7.94
CA ASN A 61 2.69 -3.83 -7.30
C ASN A 61 3.33 -2.89 -8.31
N VAL A 62 2.61 -1.83 -8.64
CA VAL A 62 3.00 -0.76 -9.55
C VAL A 62 3.55 0.42 -8.75
N LYS A 63 4.70 0.95 -9.18
CA LYS A 63 5.31 2.11 -8.52
C LYS A 63 4.72 3.39 -9.08
N ILE A 64 4.29 4.29 -8.20
CA ILE A 64 3.85 5.63 -8.60
C ILE A 64 5.09 6.45 -9.00
N PRO A 65 5.06 7.15 -10.15
CA PRO A 65 6.15 8.03 -10.55
C PRO A 65 6.35 9.18 -9.55
N LYS A 66 7.61 9.61 -9.39
CA LYS A 66 7.94 10.71 -8.49
C LYS A 66 7.38 12.02 -9.06
N GLY A 67 6.48 12.67 -8.33
CA GLY A 67 5.80 13.89 -8.76
C GLY A 67 4.31 13.71 -9.01
N THR A 68 3.79 12.48 -8.96
CA THR A 68 2.35 12.22 -8.98
C THR A 68 1.84 11.99 -7.56
N GLU A 69 0.82 12.75 -7.16
CA GLU A 69 0.20 12.58 -5.86
C GLU A 69 -0.66 11.31 -5.84
N PRO A 70 -0.42 10.39 -4.88
CA PRO A 70 -1.14 9.12 -4.83
C PRO A 70 -2.63 9.29 -4.50
N LYS A 71 -3.01 10.43 -3.93
CA LYS A 71 -4.38 10.75 -3.52
C LYS A 71 -5.26 11.21 -4.68
N ASP A 72 -4.64 11.78 -5.72
CA ASP A 72 -5.31 12.25 -6.94
C ASP A 72 -5.42 11.16 -8.02
N LEU A 73 -4.71 10.03 -7.83
CA LEU A 73 -4.77 8.92 -8.77
C LEU A 73 -6.16 8.32 -8.81
N THR A 74 -6.78 8.33 -9.98
CA THR A 74 -8.04 7.64 -10.23
C THR A 74 -7.81 6.17 -10.59
N ARG A 75 -8.90 5.39 -10.64
CA ARG A 75 -8.86 4.00 -11.12
C ARG A 75 -8.24 3.91 -12.52
N GLU A 76 -8.58 4.85 -13.41
CA GLU A 76 -8.10 4.88 -14.80
C GLU A 76 -6.60 5.21 -14.87
N ASP A 77 -6.12 6.14 -14.04
CA ASP A 77 -4.69 6.42 -13.91
C ASP A 77 -3.92 5.21 -13.39
N CYS A 78 -4.47 4.49 -12.41
CA CYS A 78 -3.85 3.30 -11.86
C CYS A 78 -3.74 2.17 -12.89
N ILE A 79 -4.78 1.96 -13.70
CA ILE A 79 -4.77 1.02 -14.82
C ILE A 79 -3.75 1.48 -15.86
N SER A 80 -3.77 2.76 -16.24
CA SER A 80 -2.80 3.34 -17.17
C SER A 80 -1.37 3.15 -16.69
N LEU A 81 -1.08 3.33 -15.40
CA LEU A 81 0.24 3.09 -14.80
C LEU A 81 0.60 1.60 -14.74
N TRP A 82 -0.39 0.72 -14.58
CA TRP A 82 -0.20 -0.72 -14.61
C TRP A 82 0.13 -1.22 -16.01
N GLU A 83 -0.58 -0.75 -17.04
CA GLU A 83 -0.33 -1.09 -18.45
C GLU A 83 0.96 -0.43 -18.96
N ASN A 84 1.22 0.82 -18.57
CA ASN A 84 2.46 1.53 -18.92
C ASN A 84 3.65 1.12 -18.06
N GLN A 85 3.54 0.14 -17.15
CA GLN A 85 4.72 -0.34 -16.43
C GLN A 85 5.71 -0.98 -17.41
N PRO A 86 6.90 -0.39 -17.62
CA PRO A 86 7.95 -1.13 -18.31
C PRO A 86 8.32 -2.32 -17.42
N ALA A 87 8.32 -3.53 -18.00
CA ALA A 87 8.94 -4.70 -17.40
C ALA A 87 10.31 -4.29 -16.84
N LYS A 88 10.44 -4.32 -15.50
CA LYS A 88 11.58 -3.83 -14.70
C LYS A 88 12.75 -3.29 -15.54
N LYS A 89 12.76 -1.99 -15.87
CA LYS A 89 14.06 -1.34 -16.10
C LYS A 89 14.80 -1.37 -14.77
N PRO A 90 15.98 -2.01 -14.66
CA PRO A 90 16.76 -1.99 -13.44
C PRO A 90 17.00 -0.50 -13.12
N ARG A 91 16.41 0.00 -12.02
CA ARG A 91 16.67 1.37 -11.58
C ARG A 91 18.14 1.41 -11.21
N GLY A 92 18.93 1.95 -12.12
CA GLY A 92 20.38 1.99 -12.06
C GLY A 92 20.86 2.58 -10.74
N LYS A 93 21.98 2.03 -10.28
CA LYS A 93 22.89 2.62 -9.30
C LYS A 93 22.84 4.14 -9.39
N LYS A 94 22.22 4.80 -8.41
CA LYS A 94 22.50 6.21 -8.17
C LYS A 94 23.85 6.24 -7.46
N LYS A 95 24.93 6.26 -8.25
CA LYS A 95 26.27 6.62 -7.76
C LYS A 95 26.18 8.02 -7.19
N LYS A 96 26.51 8.17 -5.91
CA LYS A 96 27.25 9.34 -5.43
C LYS A 96 28.18 8.84 -4.34
#